data_AF-K7X7Q1-F1
#
_entry.id   AF-K7X7Q1-F1
#
_cell.length_a   1.000
_cell.length_b   1.000
_cell.length_c   1.000
_cell.angle_alpha   90.00
_cell.angle_beta   90.00
_cell.angle_gamma   90.00
#
_symmetry.space_group_name_H-M   'P 1'
#
loop_
_entity.id
_entity.type
_entity.pdbx_description
1 polymer ?
#
loop_
_entity_poly.entity_id
_entity_poly.type
_entity_poly.pdbx_seq_one_letter_code
_entity_poly.pdbx_strand_id
1 'polypeptide(L)'
;MVTASSASLAEGLGEKAMQIHLQRIVGAFVGSAHGAGQFYSRAVSEARDATAKASNDARDEDLDGPVGYDSAAQRKREFAADMGVQAHALRMAAEGAVAAYEHVVGETWKPFDRPVDNPGASLDRKAADAQMAALG
;
A
#
# COMPACT_ATOMS: atom_id res chain seq x y z
N MET A 1 -26.30 0.20 -12.17
CA MET A 1 -26.81 1.22 -11.22
C MET A 1 -25.83 2.38 -11.07
N VAL A 2 -24.53 2.15 -10.87
CA VAL A 2 -23.50 3.23 -10.82
C VAL A 2 -23.36 4.00 -12.15
N THR A 3 -23.48 3.31 -13.29
CA THR A 3 -23.37 3.91 -14.65
C THR A 3 -24.48 4.89 -15.01
N ALA A 4 -25.69 4.69 -14.50
CA ALA A 4 -26.80 5.63 -14.73
C ALA A 4 -26.61 6.95 -13.95
N SER A 5 -25.89 6.89 -12.81
CA SER A 5 -25.61 8.06 -11.97
C SER A 5 -24.44 8.92 -12.49
N SER A 6 -23.52 8.36 -13.28
CA SER A 6 -22.39 9.12 -13.81
C SER A 6 -22.81 10.11 -14.90
N ALA A 7 -23.76 9.71 -15.76
CA ALA A 7 -24.30 10.58 -16.81
C ALA A 7 -25.02 11.82 -16.22
N SER A 8 -25.76 11.65 -15.13
CA SER A 8 -26.45 12.77 -14.44
C SER A 8 -25.50 13.71 -13.69
N LEU A 9 -24.32 13.23 -13.27
CA LEU A 9 -23.32 14.06 -12.58
C LEU A 9 -22.56 14.99 -13.54
N ALA A 10 -22.45 14.60 -14.81
CA ALA A 10 -21.77 15.39 -15.86
C ALA A 10 -22.52 16.69 -16.22
N GLU A 11 -23.84 16.72 -16.06
CA GLU A 11 -24.68 17.87 -16.46
C GLU A 11 -24.66 19.03 -15.44
N GLY A 12 -24.18 18.80 -14.21
CA GLY A 12 -24.22 19.79 -13.12
C GLY A 12 -22.88 20.13 -12.44
N LEU A 13 -21.84 19.30 -12.59
CA LEU A 13 -20.50 19.54 -12.05
C LEU A 13 -19.54 19.81 -13.20
N GLY A 14 -18.81 20.94 -13.15
CA GLY A 14 -17.79 21.23 -14.16
C GLY A 14 -16.86 20.03 -14.32
N GLU A 15 -16.72 19.54 -15.55
CA GLU A 15 -16.04 18.29 -15.91
C GLU A 15 -14.67 18.15 -15.21
N LYS A 16 -13.96 19.27 -15.04
CA LYS A 16 -12.68 19.31 -14.34
C LYS A 16 -12.77 19.09 -12.82
N ALA A 17 -13.79 19.64 -12.16
CA ALA A 17 -13.99 19.44 -10.72
C ALA A 17 -14.34 17.98 -10.40
N MET A 18 -15.17 17.35 -11.24
CA MET A 18 -15.48 15.93 -11.15
C MET A 18 -14.23 15.06 -11.37
N GLN A 19 -13.44 15.35 -12.40
CA GLN A 19 -12.18 14.66 -12.66
C GLN A 19 -11.24 14.71 -11.45
N ILE A 20 -11.05 15.89 -10.84
CA ILE A 20 -10.20 16.05 -9.64
C ILE A 20 -10.76 15.24 -8.45
N HIS A 21 -12.08 15.19 -8.29
CA HIS A 21 -12.69 14.41 -7.22
C HIS A 21 -12.47 12.90 -7.43
N LEU A 22 -12.73 12.40 -8.63
CA LEU A 22 -12.49 10.99 -8.99
C LEU A 22 -11.01 10.62 -8.85
N GLN A 23 -10.10 11.50 -9.26
CA GLN A 23 -8.65 11.35 -9.11
C GLN A 23 -8.25 11.08 -7.65
N ARG A 24 -8.87 11.79 -6.70
CA ARG A 24 -8.64 11.61 -5.25
C ARG A 24 -9.22 10.30 -4.73
N ILE A 25 -10.42 9.92 -5.16
CA ILE A 25 -11.05 8.65 -4.77
C ILE A 25 -10.16 7.49 -5.19
N VAL A 26 -9.76 7.44 -6.46
CA VAL A 26 -8.88 6.38 -6.98
C VAL A 26 -7.55 6.36 -6.22
N GLY A 27 -6.97 7.53 -5.97
CA GLY A 27 -5.75 7.64 -5.17
C GLY A 27 -5.88 7.05 -3.76
N ALA A 28 -7.04 7.21 -3.12
CA ALA A 28 -7.30 6.60 -1.81
C ALA A 28 -7.35 5.07 -1.87
N PHE A 29 -8.01 4.49 -2.89
CA PHE A 29 -8.01 3.03 -3.10
C PHE A 29 -6.62 2.49 -3.36
N VAL A 30 -5.86 3.11 -4.28
CA VAL A 30 -4.48 2.71 -4.60
C VAL A 30 -3.57 2.83 -3.38
N GLY A 31 -3.67 3.93 -2.62
CA GLY A 31 -2.91 4.12 -1.39
C GLY A 31 -3.24 3.06 -0.32
N SER A 32 -4.52 2.71 -0.16
CA SER A 32 -4.96 1.66 0.75
C SER A 32 -4.41 0.28 0.34
N ALA A 33 -4.51 -0.07 -0.94
CA ALA A 33 -3.96 -1.32 -1.47
C ALA A 33 -2.44 -1.42 -1.27
N HIS A 34 -1.71 -0.33 -1.55
CA HIS A 34 -0.27 -0.27 -1.31
C HIS A 34 0.06 -0.44 0.18
N GLY A 35 -0.63 0.28 1.06
CA GLY A 35 -0.44 0.17 2.51
C GLY A 35 -0.71 -1.25 3.04
N ALA A 36 -1.80 -1.88 2.59
CA ALA A 36 -2.14 -3.24 2.96
C ALA A 36 -1.10 -4.25 2.45
N GLY A 37 -0.60 -4.08 1.22
CA GLY A 37 0.47 -4.91 0.67
C GLY A 37 1.78 -4.82 1.46
N GLN A 38 2.15 -3.61 1.92
CA GLN A 38 3.31 -3.40 2.79
C GLN A 38 3.12 -4.08 4.15
N PHE A 39 1.92 -3.96 4.74
CA PHE A 39 1.60 -4.60 6.02
C PHE A 39 1.63 -6.13 5.91
N TYR A 40 1.00 -6.68 4.87
CA TYR A 40 1.06 -8.10 4.56
C TYR A 40 2.50 -8.60 4.38
N SER A 41 3.34 -7.89 3.62
CA SER A 41 4.75 -8.27 3.44
C SER A 41 5.52 -8.33 4.76
N ARG A 42 5.27 -7.38 5.68
CA ARG A 42 5.87 -7.40 7.02
C ARG A 42 5.37 -8.60 7.84
N ALA A 43 4.05 -8.84 7.85
CA ALA A 43 3.46 -9.97 8.54
C ALA A 43 4.03 -11.32 8.05
N VAL A 44 4.24 -11.47 6.74
CA VAL A 44 4.88 -12.67 6.16
C VAL A 44 6.30 -12.84 6.66
N SER A 45 7.10 -11.77 6.69
CA SER A 45 8.47 -11.84 7.22
C SER A 45 8.48 -12.23 8.69
N GLU A 46 7.63 -11.62 9.52
CA GLU A 46 7.54 -11.97 10.94
C GLU A 46 7.09 -13.41 11.18
N ALA A 47 6.18 -13.93 10.34
CA ALA A 47 5.72 -15.31 10.40
C ALA A 47 6.83 -16.31 9.99
N ARG A 48 7.63 -15.97 8.97
CA ARG A 48 8.80 -16.74 8.56
C ARG A 48 9.85 -16.78 9.65
N ASP A 49 10.18 -15.64 10.24
CA ASP A 49 11.14 -15.53 11.34
C ASP A 49 10.69 -16.34 12.56
N ALA A 50 9.41 -16.28 12.91
CA ALA A 50 8.86 -17.08 14.01
C ALA A 50 8.89 -18.58 13.71
N THR A 51 8.59 -18.98 12.47
CA THR A 51 8.65 -20.39 12.06
C THR A 51 10.08 -20.93 12.11
N ALA A 52 11.08 -20.14 11.67
CA ALA A 52 12.48 -20.53 11.73
C ALA A 52 13.01 -20.62 13.16
N LYS A 53 12.53 -19.78 14.08
CA LYS A 53 12.87 -19.86 15.50
C LYS A 53 12.28 -21.09 16.18
N ALA A 54 11.03 -21.42 15.87
CA ALA A 54 10.34 -22.59 16.42
C ALA A 54 10.97 -23.93 16.01
N SER A 55 11.81 -23.97 14.96
CA SER A 55 12.57 -25.18 14.58
C SER A 55 13.86 -25.40 15.38
N ASN A 56 14.13 -24.59 16.41
CA ASN A 56 15.32 -24.72 17.26
C ASN A 56 14.96 -25.33 18.63
N ASP A 57 15.22 -26.63 18.80
CA ASP A 57 14.93 -27.41 20.02
C ASP A 57 15.67 -26.95 21.28
N ALA A 58 16.64 -26.03 21.16
CA ALA A 58 17.48 -25.56 22.27
C ALA A 58 16.96 -24.30 22.99
N ARG A 59 15.76 -23.79 22.65
CA ARG A 59 15.19 -22.57 23.27
C ARG A 59 13.93 -22.86 24.07
N ASP A 60 14.02 -22.71 25.39
CA ASP A 60 12.88 -22.81 26.33
C ASP A 60 11.74 -21.82 26.02
N GLU A 61 12.03 -20.70 25.35
CA GLU A 61 11.05 -19.69 24.96
C GLU A 61 10.08 -20.16 23.86
N ASP A 62 10.48 -21.20 23.13
CA ASP A 62 9.77 -21.78 21.97
C ASP A 62 9.06 -23.11 22.34
N LEU A 63 8.93 -23.42 23.64
CA LEU A 63 8.10 -24.51 24.13
C LEU A 63 6.68 -24.36 23.56
N ASP A 64 6.23 -25.40 22.85
CA ASP A 64 4.86 -25.45 22.33
C ASP A 64 3.87 -25.07 23.44
N GLY A 65 2.85 -24.31 23.07
CA GLY A 65 1.74 -24.05 23.98
C GLY A 65 1.13 -25.38 24.47
N PRO A 66 0.29 -25.36 25.51
CA PRO A 66 -0.35 -26.57 26.01
C PRO A 66 -0.90 -27.40 24.84
N VAL A 67 -0.63 -28.70 24.83
CA VAL A 67 -0.98 -29.60 23.72
C VAL A 67 -2.42 -29.36 23.27
N GLY A 68 -2.61 -28.98 22.00
CA GLY A 68 -3.91 -28.66 21.42
C GLY A 68 -4.19 -27.16 21.20
N TYR A 69 -3.26 -26.26 21.54
CA TYR A 69 -3.34 -24.83 21.22
C TYR A 69 -2.28 -24.40 20.19
N ASP A 70 -2.59 -23.39 19.39
CA ASP A 70 -1.68 -22.90 18.34
C ASP A 70 -0.37 -22.37 18.94
N SER A 71 0.75 -22.69 18.30
CA SER A 71 2.04 -22.09 18.66
C SER A 71 2.07 -20.60 18.28
N ALA A 72 2.96 -19.83 18.90
CA ALA A 72 3.14 -18.42 18.54
C ALA A 72 3.51 -18.25 17.06
N ALA A 73 4.27 -19.19 16.49
CA ALA A 73 4.60 -19.23 15.07
C ALA A 73 3.36 -19.50 14.21
N GLN A 74 2.48 -20.42 14.62
CA GLN A 74 1.24 -20.70 13.90
C GLN A 74 0.30 -19.49 13.86
N ARG A 75 0.05 -18.85 15.01
CA ARG A 75 -0.80 -17.63 15.06
C ARG A 75 -0.30 -16.53 14.14
N LYS A 76 1.02 -16.35 14.03
CA LYS A 76 1.62 -15.38 13.11
C LYS A 76 1.41 -15.74 11.64
N ARG A 77 1.42 -17.04 11.29
CA ARG A 77 1.11 -17.51 9.93
C ARG A 77 -0.35 -17.26 9.58
N GLU A 78 -1.27 -17.56 10.48
CA GLU A 78 -2.71 -17.31 10.29
C GLU A 78 -2.99 -15.82 10.15
N PHE A 79 -2.41 -14.98 11.01
CA PHE A 79 -2.50 -13.53 10.88
C PHE A 79 -1.97 -13.04 9.52
N ALA A 80 -0.82 -13.53 9.07
CA ALA A 80 -0.29 -13.17 7.75
C ALA A 80 -1.22 -13.62 6.61
N ALA A 81 -1.88 -14.77 6.73
CA ALA A 81 -2.86 -15.24 5.75
C ALA A 81 -4.08 -14.31 5.68
N ASP A 82 -4.64 -13.91 6.83
CA ASP A 82 -5.76 -12.97 6.89
C ASP A 82 -5.37 -11.61 6.27
N MET A 83 -4.17 -11.12 6.56
CA MET A 83 -3.66 -9.90 5.94
C MET A 83 -3.47 -10.05 4.43
N GLY A 84 -3.09 -11.23 3.96
CA GLY A 84 -2.99 -11.55 2.53
C GLY A 84 -4.34 -11.44 1.82
N VAL A 85 -5.41 -11.97 2.43
CA VAL A 85 -6.78 -11.86 1.90
C VAL A 85 -7.21 -10.39 1.83
N GLN A 86 -6.98 -9.61 2.90
CA GLN A 86 -7.31 -8.18 2.92
C GLN A 86 -6.52 -7.39 1.89
N ALA A 87 -5.21 -7.60 1.79
CA ALA A 87 -4.35 -6.94 0.81
C ALA A 87 -4.79 -7.27 -0.63
N HIS A 88 -5.17 -8.52 -0.90
CA HIS A 88 -5.68 -8.93 -2.20
C HIS A 88 -7.02 -8.25 -2.53
N ALA A 89 -7.97 -8.23 -1.59
CA ALA A 89 -9.26 -7.58 -1.77
C ALA A 89 -9.10 -6.08 -2.07
N LEU A 90 -8.22 -5.39 -1.35
CA LEU A 90 -7.92 -3.98 -1.59
C LEU A 90 -7.22 -3.73 -2.92
N ARG A 91 -6.33 -4.65 -3.35
CA ARG A 91 -5.73 -4.60 -4.69
C ARG A 91 -6.79 -4.66 -5.78
N MET A 92 -7.73 -5.60 -5.67
CA MET A 92 -8.83 -5.73 -6.64
C MET A 92 -9.74 -4.50 -6.65
N ALA A 93 -10.02 -3.92 -5.48
CA ALA A 93 -10.79 -2.69 -5.38
C ALA A 93 -10.06 -1.50 -6.05
N ALA A 94 -8.74 -1.39 -5.87
CA ALA A 94 -7.93 -0.37 -6.52
C ALA A 94 -7.88 -0.54 -8.05
N GLU A 95 -7.70 -1.77 -8.55
CA GLU A 95 -7.75 -2.06 -9.98
C GLU A 95 -9.11 -1.69 -10.58
N GLY A 96 -10.20 -2.05 -9.91
CA GLY A 96 -11.55 -1.67 -10.34
C GLY A 96 -11.76 -0.15 -10.34
N ALA A 97 -11.25 0.56 -9.34
CA ALA A 97 -11.34 2.03 -9.28
C ALA A 97 -10.56 2.70 -10.42
N VAL A 98 -9.35 2.21 -10.72
CA VAL A 98 -8.52 2.71 -11.84
C VAL A 98 -9.23 2.47 -13.17
N ALA A 99 -9.77 1.26 -13.39
CA ALA A 99 -10.52 0.94 -14.61
C ALA A 99 -11.79 1.78 -14.77
N ALA A 100 -12.52 2.01 -13.67
CA ALA A 100 -13.71 2.87 -13.67
C ALA A 100 -13.36 4.33 -13.98
N TYR A 101 -12.24 4.83 -13.45
CA TYR A 101 -11.75 6.17 -13.78
C TYR A 101 -11.45 6.30 -15.26
N GLU A 102 -10.70 5.35 -15.84
CA GLU A 102 -10.38 5.36 -17.27
C GLU A 102 -11.65 5.32 -18.13
N HIS A 103 -12.64 4.52 -17.75
CA HIS A 103 -13.92 4.45 -18.46
C HIS A 103 -14.73 5.75 -18.40
N VAL A 104 -14.76 6.42 -17.24
CA VAL A 104 -15.57 7.64 -17.02
C VAL A 104 -14.86 8.89 -17.54
N VAL A 105 -13.55 8.98 -17.38
CA VAL A 105 -12.75 10.17 -17.71
C VAL A 105 -12.13 10.08 -19.12
N GLY A 106 -11.94 8.87 -19.65
CA GLY A 106 -11.28 8.65 -20.94
C GLY A 106 -9.75 8.78 -20.88
N GLU A 107 -9.17 8.93 -19.68
CA GLU A 107 -7.72 9.04 -19.45
C GLU A 107 -7.24 7.98 -18.48
N THR A 108 -6.05 7.40 -18.73
CA THR A 108 -5.39 6.51 -17.77
C THR A 108 -5.08 7.25 -16.48
N TRP A 109 -5.53 6.71 -15.34
CA TRP A 109 -5.22 7.28 -14.02
C TRP A 109 -3.71 7.31 -13.77
N LYS A 110 -3.22 8.44 -13.24
CA LYS A 110 -1.81 8.61 -12.82
C LYS A 110 -1.77 9.13 -11.39
N PRO A 111 -0.82 8.73 -10.53
CA PRO A 111 -0.66 9.33 -9.22
C PRO A 111 -0.56 10.86 -9.32
N PHE A 112 -1.28 11.58 -8.45
CA PHE A 112 -1.16 13.03 -8.41
C PHE A 112 0.20 13.39 -7.80
N ASP A 113 1.11 13.85 -8.65
CA ASP A 113 2.36 14.47 -8.19
C ASP A 113 2.10 15.95 -7.94
N ARG A 114 2.15 16.37 -6.67
CA ARG A 114 2.16 17.81 -6.38
C ARG A 114 3.51 18.35 -6.86
N PRO A 115 3.55 19.34 -7.76
CA PRO A 115 4.81 20.02 -8.07
C PRO A 115 5.40 20.52 -6.76
N VAL A 116 6.61 20.08 -6.42
CA VAL A 116 7.30 20.58 -5.24
C VAL A 116 7.76 21.99 -5.57
N ASP A 117 7.12 23.01 -5.00
CA ASP A 117 7.43 24.43 -5.28
C ASP A 117 8.90 24.77 -4.99
N ASN A 118 9.57 24.00 -4.13
CA ASN A 118 11.00 24.09 -3.91
C ASN A 118 11.59 22.69 -3.60
N PRO A 119 12.08 21.94 -4.60
CA PRO A 119 12.59 20.59 -4.41
C PRO A 119 13.85 20.51 -3.53
N GLY A 120 14.36 21.66 -3.06
CA GLY A 120 15.62 21.76 -2.32
C GLY A 120 16.82 21.43 -3.21
N ALA A 121 18.02 21.52 -2.63
CA ALA A 121 19.21 20.98 -3.27
C ALA A 121 19.07 19.45 -3.38
N SER A 122 19.29 18.91 -4.59
CA SER A 122 19.34 17.45 -4.80
C SER A 122 20.37 16.82 -3.86
N LEU A 123 20.18 15.54 -3.54
CA LEU A 123 21.12 14.79 -2.71
C LEU A 123 22.54 14.87 -3.27
N ASP A 124 22.69 14.85 -4.60
CA ASP A 124 23.98 15.01 -5.27
C ASP A 124 24.62 16.37 -5.01
N ARG A 125 23.82 17.45 -4.97
CA ARG A 125 24.32 18.80 -4.68
C ARG A 125 24.73 18.94 -3.21
N LYS A 126 23.95 18.37 -2.29
CA LYS A 126 24.32 18.31 -0.86
C LYS A 126 25.59 17.48 -0.62
N ALA A 127 25.73 16.38 -1.35
CA ALA A 127 26.93 15.54 -1.29
C ALA A 127 28.15 16.26 -1.84
N ALA A 128 28.01 16.97 -2.97
CA ALA A 128 29.07 17.79 -3.54
C ALA A 128 29.51 18.92 -2.60
N ASP A 129 28.56 19.62 -1.96
CA ASP A 129 28.86 20.67 -0.99
C ASP A 129 29.60 20.10 0.25
N ALA A 130 29.18 18.94 0.75
CA ALA A 130 29.86 18.25 1.85
C ALA A 130 31.27 17.78 1.45
N GLN A 131 31.46 17.32 0.22
CA GLN A 131 32.77 16.94 -0.31
C GLN A 131 33.70 18.14 -0.47
N MET A 132 33.20 19.25 -1.00
CA MET A 132 33.97 20.50 -1.14
C MET A 132 34.36 21.08 0.21
N ALA A 133 33.44 21.08 1.19
CA ALA A 133 33.71 21.51 2.56
C ALA A 133 34.76 20.62 3.27
N ALA A 134 34.84 19.34 2.91
CA ALA A 134 35.86 18.44 3.43
C ALA A 134 37.24 18.64 2.79
N LEU A 135 37.32 19.29 1.62
CA LEU A 135 38.56 19.51 0.88
C LEU A 135 39.23 20.88 1.16
N GLY A 136 38.54 21.80 1.84
CA GLY A 136 39.06 23.10 2.29
C GLY A 136 38.75 24.25 1.34
#